data_AF-A0A840KB72-F1
#
_entry.id   AF-A0A840KB72-F1
#
_cell.length_a   1.000
_cell.length_b   1.000
_cell.length_c   1.000
_cell.angle_alpha   90.00
_cell.angle_beta   90.00
_cell.angle_gamma   90.00
#
_symmetry.space_group_name_H-M   'P 1'
#
loop_
_entity.id
_entity.type
_entity.pdbx_description
1 polymer ?
#
loop_
_entity_poly.entity_id
_entity_poly.type
_entity_poly.pdbx_seq_one_letter_code
_entity_poly.pdbx_strand_id
1 'polypeptide(L)'
;MEKLRNLRKQRGYTQEYMSKIISTDVSNYSRKENDEVRIYDDEWEKLAAALDVPVEEIKEERPTNVINNNPIFHDNSGNFNQYHSIPDSIVANLQNYIKILEEKIEALKEENVRLKVK
;
A
#
# COMPACT_ATOMS: atom_id res chain seq x y z
N MET A 1 -4.73 -0.83 4.47
CA MET A 1 -5.80 -0.20 3.67
C MET A 1 -5.65 -0.50 2.19
N GLU A 2 -5.25 -1.72 1.87
CA GLU A 2 -4.96 -2.09 0.49
C GLU A 2 -6.25 -2.44 -0.27
N LYS A 3 -7.21 -3.09 0.41
CA LYS A 3 -8.51 -3.48 -0.16
C LYS A 3 -9.32 -2.28 -0.65
N LEU A 4 -9.53 -1.28 0.21
CA LEU A 4 -10.27 -0.06 -0.12
C LEU A 4 -9.64 0.67 -1.32
N ARG A 5 -8.32 0.87 -1.28
CA ARG A 5 -7.58 1.61 -2.32
C ARG A 5 -7.61 0.88 -3.66
N ASN A 6 -7.44 -0.44 -3.66
CA ASN A 6 -7.47 -1.26 -4.88
C ASN A 6 -8.87 -1.27 -5.48
N LEU A 7 -9.90 -1.46 -4.66
CA LEU A 7 -11.28 -1.48 -5.14
C LEU A 7 -11.68 -0.11 -5.71
N ARG A 8 -11.32 1.00 -5.05
CA ARG A 8 -11.55 2.35 -5.57
C ARG A 8 -10.94 2.53 -6.97
N LYS A 9 -9.67 2.13 -7.14
CA LYS A 9 -8.96 2.23 -8.43
C LYS A 9 -9.61 1.34 -9.49
N GLN A 10 -10.03 0.12 -9.14
CA GLN A 10 -10.73 -0.79 -10.04
C GLN A 10 -12.07 -0.20 -10.52
N ARG A 11 -12.79 0.52 -9.65
CA ARG A 11 -14.02 1.26 -10.00
C ARG A 11 -13.77 2.57 -10.75
N GLY A 12 -12.51 2.99 -10.92
CA GLY A 12 -12.15 4.24 -11.58
C GLY A 12 -12.45 5.50 -10.78
N TYR A 13 -12.68 5.38 -9.47
CA TYR A 13 -13.04 6.52 -8.62
C TYR A 13 -11.81 7.32 -8.18
N THR A 14 -11.94 8.65 -8.19
CA THR A 14 -10.90 9.55 -7.71
C THR A 14 -10.96 9.71 -6.19
N GLN A 15 -9.85 10.09 -5.56
CA GLN A 15 -9.84 10.42 -4.14
C GLN A 15 -10.76 11.60 -3.82
N GLU A 16 -10.90 12.55 -4.76
CA GLU A 16 -11.82 13.69 -4.61
C GLU A 16 -13.29 13.26 -4.60
N TYR A 17 -13.67 12.30 -5.44
CA TYR A 17 -15.02 11.75 -5.43
C TYR A 17 -15.32 11.06 -4.10
N MET A 18 -14.40 10.22 -3.63
CA MET A 18 -14.58 9.49 -2.38
C MET A 18 -14.55 10.40 -1.14
N SER A 19 -13.77 11.48 -1.17
CA SER A 19 -13.74 12.44 -0.08
C SER A 19 -15.10 13.16 0.06
N LYS A 20 -15.77 13.45 -1.06
CA LYS A 20 -17.12 14.03 -1.08
C LYS A 20 -18.17 13.09 -0.47
N ILE A 21 -18.05 11.78 -0.68
CA ILE A 21 -18.97 10.77 -0.12
C ILE A 21 -18.98 10.79 1.42
N ILE A 22 -17.81 10.97 2.04
CA ILE A 22 -17.67 11.03 3.50
C ILE A 22 -17.52 12.46 4.04
N SER A 23 -17.87 13.48 3.23
CA SER A 23 -17.82 14.89 3.61
C SER A 23 -16.49 15.34 4.19
N THR A 24 -15.38 14.93 3.57
CA THR A 24 -14.02 15.29 3.98
C THR A 24 -13.22 15.86 2.82
N ASP A 25 -12.06 16.45 3.14
CA ASP A 25 -11.15 16.97 2.12
C ASP A 25 -10.29 15.83 1.50
N VAL A 26 -9.76 16.09 0.31
CA VAL A 26 -8.99 15.10 -0.45
C VAL A 26 -7.73 14.66 0.30
N SER A 27 -7.09 15.56 1.06
CA SER A 27 -5.90 15.25 1.84
C SER A 27 -6.23 14.29 2.98
N ASN A 28 -7.26 14.58 3.77
CA ASN A 28 -7.71 13.73 4.85
C ASN A 28 -8.18 12.36 4.34
N TYR A 29 -8.87 12.31 3.20
CA TYR A 29 -9.20 11.03 2.55
C TYR A 29 -7.95 10.26 2.13
N SER A 30 -6.96 10.91 1.52
CA SER A 30 -5.68 10.29 1.17
C SER A 30 -4.99 9.69 2.40
N ARG A 31 -4.95 10.42 3.51
CA ARG A 31 -4.40 9.95 4.79
C ARG A 31 -5.16 8.75 5.36
N LYS A 32 -6.48 8.71 5.19
CA LYS A 32 -7.32 7.53 5.52
C LYS A 32 -6.96 6.32 4.66
N GLU A 33 -6.82 6.50 3.34
CA GLU A 33 -6.41 5.42 2.42
C GLU A 33 -4.98 4.94 2.67
N ASN A 34 -4.10 5.79 3.19
CA ASN A 34 -2.71 5.46 3.54
C ASN A 34 -2.55 5.00 5.00
N ASP A 35 -3.65 4.67 5.69
CA ASP A 35 -3.66 4.21 7.09
C ASP A 35 -3.22 5.23 8.17
N GLU A 36 -2.88 6.46 7.81
CA GLU A 36 -2.44 7.51 8.75
C GLU A 36 -3.57 8.01 9.65
N VAL A 37 -4.81 7.95 9.17
CA VAL A 37 -6.01 8.39 9.88
C VAL A 37 -7.02 7.24 9.93
N ARG A 38 -7.69 7.08 11.08
CA ARG A 38 -8.76 6.08 11.22
C ARG A 38 -9.99 6.48 10.41
N ILE A 39 -10.63 5.49 9.78
CA ILE A 39 -11.98 5.60 9.22
C ILE A 39 -12.98 5.17 10.29
N TYR A 40 -13.99 6.00 10.54
CA TYR A 40 -15.07 5.73 11.49
C TYR A 40 -16.13 4.80 10.87
N ASP A 41 -16.93 4.14 11.71
CA ASP A 41 -17.88 3.13 11.22
C ASP A 41 -18.94 3.72 10.27
N ASP A 42 -19.40 4.94 10.51
CA ASP A 42 -20.33 5.65 9.61
C ASP A 42 -19.70 5.99 8.25
N GLU A 43 -18.39 6.28 8.24
CA GLU A 43 -17.65 6.52 7.02
C GLU A 43 -17.42 5.22 6.24
N TRP A 44 -17.17 4.12 6.95
CA TRP A 44 -17.09 2.79 6.35
C TRP A 44 -18.39 2.41 5.64
N GLU A 45 -19.54 2.64 6.28
CA GLU A 45 -20.85 2.39 5.66
C GLU A 45 -21.06 3.20 4.38
N LYS A 46 -20.71 4.49 4.40
CA LYS A 46 -20.82 5.38 3.22
C LYS A 46 -19.90 4.93 2.08
N LEU A 47 -18.67 4.55 2.40
CA LEU A 47 -17.70 4.06 1.41
C LEU A 47 -18.12 2.72 0.81
N ALA A 48 -18.61 1.80 1.65
CA ALA A 48 -19.15 0.51 1.25
C ALA A 48 -20.34 0.69 0.30
N ALA A 49 -21.29 1.57 0.65
CA ALA A 49 -22.44 1.90 -0.18
C ALA A 49 -22.02 2.50 -1.54
N ALA A 50 -21.02 3.39 -1.56
CA ALA A 50 -20.53 3.98 -2.80
C ALA A 50 -19.78 2.99 -3.72
N LEU A 51 -19.18 1.96 -3.13
CA LEU A 51 -18.43 0.92 -3.84
C LEU A 51 -19.29 -0.31 -4.18
N ASP A 52 -20.55 -0.33 -3.71
CA ASP A 52 -21.53 -1.40 -3.86
C ASP A 52 -21.00 -2.75 -3.36
N VAL A 53 -20.43 -2.73 -2.15
CA VAL A 53 -19.86 -3.89 -1.46
C VAL A 53 -20.19 -3.85 0.03
N PRO A 54 -20.22 -4.99 0.74
CA PRO A 54 -20.34 -5.00 2.19
C PRO A 54 -19.09 -4.40 2.86
N VAL A 55 -19.27 -3.82 4.05
CA VAL A 55 -18.17 -3.19 4.82
C VAL A 55 -17.02 -4.16 5.07
N GLU A 56 -17.31 -5.43 5.36
CA GLU A 56 -16.31 -6.45 5.66
C GLU A 56 -15.38 -6.79 4.48
N GLU A 57 -15.79 -6.48 3.25
CA GLU A 57 -14.93 -6.66 2.07
C GLU A 57 -13.84 -5.58 1.96
N ILE A 58 -14.07 -4.40 2.53
CA ILE A 58 -13.15 -3.25 2.45
C ILE A 58 -12.49 -2.91 3.78
N LYS A 59 -13.12 -3.28 4.90
CA LYS A 59 -12.62 -3.02 6.26
C LYS A 59 -11.59 -4.08 6.62
N GLU A 60 -10.37 -3.64 6.87
CA GLU A 60 -9.29 -4.50 7.36
C GLU A 60 -9.25 -4.41 8.88
N GLU A 61 -9.26 -5.55 9.58
CA GLU A 61 -9.11 -5.61 11.03
C GLU A 61 -7.74 -5.07 11.44
N ARG A 62 -7.73 -4.03 12.27
CA ARG A 62 -6.50 -3.47 12.84
C ARG A 62 -6.22 -4.10 14.21
N PRO A 63 -4.98 -4.51 14.52
CA PRO A 63 -4.55 -4.54 15.91
C PRO A 63 -4.59 -3.10 16.43
N THR A 64 -5.33 -2.87 17.51
CA THR A 64 -5.53 -1.54 18.10
C THR A 64 -4.20 -1.00 18.65
N ASN A 65 -3.43 -0.30 17.82
CA ASN A 65 -2.37 0.55 18.32
C ASN A 65 -3.04 1.80 18.91
N VAL A 66 -2.92 1.94 20.22
CA VAL A 66 -3.47 3.04 21.01
C VAL A 66 -2.81 4.34 20.55
N ILE A 67 -3.48 5.10 19.69
CA ILE A 67 -3.06 6.45 19.32
C ILE A 67 -3.57 7.37 20.43
N ASN A 68 -2.64 7.87 21.24
CA ASN A 68 -2.92 8.80 22.33
C ASN A 68 -3.25 10.18 21.70
N ASN A 69 -4.53 10.52 21.61
CA ASN A 69 -4.98 11.83 21.14
C ASN A 69 -4.64 12.89 22.18
N ASN A 70 -3.62 13.71 21.93
CA ASN A 70 -3.44 14.98 22.63
C ASN A 70 -3.51 16.13 21.61
N PRO A 71 -4.44 17.10 21.74
CA PRO A 71 -4.50 18.23 20.84
C PRO A 71 -3.53 19.29 21.35
N ILE A 72 -2.28 19.24 20.93
CA ILE A 72 -1.34 20.36 21.12
C ILE A 72 -0.93 20.84 19.73
N PHE A 73 -1.48 22.00 19.36
CA PHE A 73 -0.89 22.86 18.35
C PHE A 73 0.57 23.11 18.74
N HIS A 74 1.50 22.51 18.00
CA HIS A 74 2.87 22.98 17.94
C HIS A 74 3.44 22.70 16.55
N ASP A 75 3.66 23.81 15.86
CA ASP A 75 4.73 23.99 14.90
C ASP A 75 6.01 23.33 15.42
N ASN A 76 6.40 22.22 14.81
CA ASN A 76 7.79 21.79 14.76
C ASN A 76 7.98 20.73 13.68
N SER A 77 8.81 21.10 12.72
CA SER A 77 9.59 20.24 11.84
C SER A 77 10.15 19.00 12.57
N GLY A 78 9.39 17.92 12.57
CA GLY A 78 9.77 16.63 13.12
C GLY A 78 10.02 15.64 11.99
N ASN A 79 11.29 15.43 11.69
CA ASN A 79 11.82 14.51 10.68
C ASN A 79 11.26 13.08 10.88
N PHE A 80 10.17 12.74 10.21
CA PHE A 80 9.62 11.38 10.14
C PHE A 80 10.46 10.53 9.19
N ASN A 81 11.71 10.24 9.58
CA ASN A 81 12.46 9.14 9.00
C ASN A 81 11.96 7.83 9.64
N GLN A 82 10.76 7.42 9.26
CA GLN A 82 10.28 6.07 9.53
C GLN A 82 11.00 5.14 8.55
N TYR A 83 12.25 4.76 8.90
CA TYR A 83 12.97 3.72 8.18
C TYR A 83 12.26 2.39 8.42
N HIS A 84 11.34 2.04 7.52
CA HIS A 84 10.83 0.68 7.41
C HIS A 84 11.98 -0.21 6.93
N SER A 85 12.68 -0.86 7.87
CA SER A 85 13.70 -1.84 7.54
C SER A 85 13.06 -2.96 6.72
N ILE A 86 13.56 -3.17 5.51
CA ILE A 86 13.15 -4.30 4.67
C ILE A 86 13.54 -5.58 5.44
N PRO A 87 12.61 -6.54 5.65
CA PRO A 87 12.92 -7.80 6.31
C PRO A 87 14.09 -8.51 5.62
N ASP A 88 15.06 -9.00 6.40
CA ASP A 88 16.25 -9.70 5.89
C ASP A 88 15.89 -10.92 5.04
N SER A 89 14.75 -11.56 5.32
CA SER A 89 14.22 -12.68 4.54
C SER A 89 13.87 -12.29 3.10
N ILE A 90 13.39 -11.06 2.88
CA ILE A 90 13.08 -10.53 1.54
C ILE A 90 14.38 -10.21 0.82
N VAL A 91 15.35 -9.59 1.50
CA VAL A 91 16.66 -9.28 0.92
C VAL A 91 17.39 -10.57 0.49
N ALA A 92 17.40 -11.58 1.36
CA ALA A 92 18.00 -12.88 1.06
C ALA A 92 17.30 -13.61 -0.10
N ASN A 93 15.98 -13.53 -0.18
CA ASN A 93 15.21 -14.11 -1.29
C ASN A 93 15.56 -13.43 -2.63
N LEU A 94 15.62 -12.10 -2.64
CA LEU A 94 15.98 -11.32 -3.83
C LEU A 94 17.42 -11.61 -4.28
N GLN A 95 18.37 -11.71 -3.35
CA GLN A 95 19.76 -12.08 -3.66
C GLN A 95 19.86 -13.48 -4.27
N ASN A 96 19.10 -14.45 -3.74
CA ASN A 96 19.04 -15.80 -4.31
C ASN A 96 18.47 -15.78 -5.73
N TYR A 97 17.39 -15.02 -5.94
CA TYR A 97 16.78 -14.89 -7.26
C TYR A 97 17.73 -14.26 -8.29
N ILE A 98 18.47 -13.21 -7.89
CA ILE A 98 19.51 -12.59 -8.73
C ILE A 98 20.56 -13.63 -9.14
N LYS A 99 21.07 -14.42 -8.18
CA LYS A 99 22.05 -15.46 -8.46
C LYS A 99 21.54 -16.48 -9.48
N ILE A 100 20.31 -16.97 -9.32
CA ILE A 100 19.69 -17.93 -10.25
C ILE A 100 19.57 -17.31 -11.66
N LEU A 101 19.19 -16.04 -11.75
CA LEU A 101 19.08 -15.35 -13.04
C LEU A 101 20.44 -15.18 -13.72
N GLU A 102 21.48 -14.83 -12.98
CA GLU A 102 22.85 -14.70 -13.51
C GLU A 102 23.37 -16.04 -14.04
N GLU A 103 23.19 -17.14 -13.30
CA GLU A 103 23.55 -18.49 -13.74
C GLU A 103 22.83 -18.88 -15.04
N LYS A 104 21.52 -18.59 -15.14
CA LYS A 104 20.74 -18.86 -16.35
C LYS A 104 21.21 -18.02 -17.53
N ILE A 105 21.53 -16.75 -17.31
CA ILE A 105 22.05 -15.87 -18.37
C ILE A 105 23.37 -16.41 -18.90
N GLU A 106 24.27 -16.86 -18.03
CA GLU A 106 25.56 -17.39 -18.45
C GLU A 106 25.41 -18.69 -19.25
N ALA A 107 24.59 -19.63 -18.77
CA ALA A 107 24.28 -20.85 -19.50
C ALA A 107 23.70 -20.58 -20.90
N LEU A 108 22.78 -19.62 -21.02
CA LEU A 108 22.19 -19.21 -22.30
C LEU A 108 23.19 -18.52 -23.22
N LYS A 109 24.15 -17.75 -22.68
CA LYS A 109 25.22 -17.14 -23.47
C LYS A 109 26.17 -18.20 -24.02
N GLU A 110 26.59 -19.15 -23.19
CA GLU A 110 27.42 -20.27 -23.63
C GLU A 110 26.73 -21.09 -24.72
N GLU A 111 25.44 -21.40 -24.54
CA GLU A 111 24.65 -22.11 -25.54
C GLU A 111 24.60 -21.33 -26.86
N ASN A 112 24.32 -20.02 -26.81
CA ASN A 112 24.33 -19.16 -27.99
C ASN A 112 25.70 -19.15 -28.71
N VAL A 113 26.80 -19.13 -27.97
CA VAL A 113 28.14 -19.21 -28.56
C VAL A 113 28.32 -20.56 -29.25
N ARG A 114 27.98 -21.67 -28.59
CA ARG A 114 28.07 -23.02 -29.19
C ARG A 114 27.23 -23.16 -30.46
N LEU A 115 26.02 -22.58 -30.46
CA LEU A 115 25.11 -22.62 -31.60
C LEU A 115 25.58 -21.73 -32.76
N LYS A 116 26.25 -20.60 -32.48
CA LYS A 116 26.80 -19.69 -33.51
C LYS A 116 28.11 -20.18 -34.14
N VAL A 117 28.81 -21.09 -33.47
CA VAL A 117 30.06 -21.71 -33.97
C VAL A 117 29.77 -22.95 -34.83
N LYS A 118 28.53 -23.46 -34.81
CA LYS A 118 28.03 -24.56 -35.64
C LYS A 118 27.48 -24.06 -36.96
#